data_AF-A0A2T0PV30-F1
#
_entry.id   AF-A0A2T0PV30-F1
#
_cell.length_a   1.000
_cell.length_b   1.000
_cell.length_c   1.000
_cell.angle_alpha   90.00
_cell.angle_beta   90.00
_cell.angle_gamma   90.00
#
_symmetry.space_group_name_H-M   'P 1'
#
loop_
_entity.id
_entity.type
_entity.pdbx_description
1 polymer ?
#
loop_
_entity_poly.entity_id
_entity_poly.type
_entity_poly.pdbx_seq_one_letter_code
_entity_poly.pdbx_strand_id
1 'polypeptide(L)'
;MSSENREVNKTLKAPVGCWGPARAGRPETDDDRHGDEVTGTDTEPDGRHGGADDEAGRVIERFALLLSESGWPRMPARVFVAILIAPDGRRTAAELAETLRISPAAVSGAVRYLSQVGLVAREREPGRRRDHYRLYDDLWYESITRRDTMIQRWVQYLGEGVQVVGPDTPAGARLEETRQFFAFMHDEIPRIIDRWRAYRAAHVDGGPPAEEG
;
A
#
# COMPACT_ATOMS: atom_id res chain seq x y z
N MET A 1 32.96 19.95 -18.32
CA MET A 1 32.40 18.80 -17.57
C MET A 1 31.10 19.22 -16.89
N SER A 2 30.06 19.56 -17.67
CA SER A 2 28.74 19.88 -17.14
C SER A 2 27.72 19.94 -18.29
N SER A 3 27.32 18.77 -18.80
CA SER A 3 26.19 18.69 -19.76
C SER A 3 25.59 17.28 -19.92
N GLU A 4 25.93 16.32 -19.07
CA GLU A 4 25.62 14.89 -19.31
C GLU A 4 24.75 14.30 -18.20
N ASN A 5 23.73 15.05 -17.75
CA ASN A 5 22.79 14.55 -16.74
C ASN A 5 21.32 14.92 -17.03
N ARG A 6 20.99 15.24 -18.29
CA ARG A 6 19.64 15.68 -18.68
C ARG A 6 18.84 14.66 -19.48
N GLU A 7 19.37 13.45 -19.70
CA GLU A 7 18.75 12.50 -20.63
C GLU A 7 18.53 11.09 -20.06
N VAL A 8 18.33 10.98 -18.73
CA VAL A 8 18.04 9.68 -18.09
C VAL A 8 16.56 9.51 -17.71
N ASN A 9 15.69 10.45 -18.08
CA ASN A 9 14.29 10.45 -17.64
C ASN A 9 13.29 10.42 -18.80
N LYS A 10 13.44 9.44 -19.70
CA LYS A 10 12.43 9.12 -20.71
C LYS A 10 12.18 7.61 -20.77
N THR A 11 10.95 7.26 -20.40
CA THR A 11 10.26 5.99 -20.73
C THR A 11 10.60 4.78 -19.86
N LEU A 12 10.18 4.82 -18.60
CA LEU A 12 9.76 3.61 -17.86
C LEU A 12 8.24 3.68 -17.64
N LYS A 13 7.48 3.28 -18.66
CA LYS A 13 6.07 2.93 -18.49
C LYS A 13 6.05 1.50 -17.95
N ALA A 14 6.06 1.36 -16.63
CA ALA A 14 5.90 0.07 -15.97
C ALA A 14 4.58 -0.59 -16.41
N PRO A 15 4.51 -1.93 -16.52
CA PRO A 15 3.27 -2.59 -16.89
C PRO A 15 2.24 -2.41 -15.77
N VAL A 16 1.26 -1.56 -16.05
CA VAL A 16 0.05 -1.35 -15.25
C VAL A 16 -0.81 -2.60 -15.41
N GLY A 17 -0.79 -3.49 -14.42
CA GLY A 17 -1.73 -4.62 -14.41
C GLY A 17 -1.26 -5.81 -13.59
N CYS A 18 -1.51 -5.79 -12.28
CA CYS A 18 -1.60 -7.01 -11.46
C CYS A 18 -2.36 -6.82 -10.14
N TRP A 19 -3.07 -5.70 -9.94
CA TRP A 19 -3.69 -5.35 -8.66
C TRP A 19 -5.15 -4.94 -8.83
N GLY A 20 -5.98 -5.84 -9.39
CA GLY A 20 -7.43 -5.62 -9.43
C GLY A 20 -8.19 -6.92 -9.60
N PRO A 21 -9.14 -7.26 -8.69
CA PRO A 21 -10.11 -8.31 -8.99
C PRO A 21 -11.12 -7.84 -10.04
N ALA A 22 -11.52 -8.75 -10.93
CA ALA A 22 -12.57 -8.56 -11.93
C ALA A 22 -13.92 -8.21 -11.27
N ARG A 23 -14.60 -7.17 -11.76
CA ARG A 23 -15.96 -6.82 -11.34
C ARG A 23 -16.97 -7.81 -11.94
N ALA A 24 -17.80 -8.40 -11.10
CA ALA A 24 -19.11 -8.92 -11.50
C ALA A 24 -20.19 -7.92 -11.07
N GLY A 25 -21.03 -7.51 -12.03
CA GLY A 25 -22.10 -6.53 -11.86
C GLY A 25 -23.25 -7.04 -11.00
N ARG A 26 -23.99 -6.10 -10.39
CA ARG A 26 -25.27 -6.34 -9.73
C ARG A 26 -26.29 -5.35 -10.31
N PRO A 27 -27.51 -5.76 -10.69
CA PRO A 27 -28.51 -4.83 -11.19
C PRO A 27 -29.21 -4.10 -10.05
N GLU A 28 -29.61 -2.88 -10.42
CA GLU A 28 -30.28 -1.82 -9.70
C GLU A 28 -31.77 -2.13 -9.52
N THR A 29 -32.30 -1.86 -8.33
CA THR A 29 -33.74 -1.79 -8.08
C THR A 29 -34.06 -0.43 -7.48
N ASP A 30 -34.91 0.26 -8.22
CA ASP A 30 -35.62 1.50 -7.91
C ASP A 30 -36.60 1.24 -6.76
N ASP A 31 -36.62 2.08 -5.71
CA ASP A 31 -37.78 2.22 -4.84
C ASP A 31 -37.85 3.62 -4.21
N ASP A 32 -39.08 4.08 -4.09
CA ASP A 32 -39.60 5.43 -3.94
C ASP A 32 -39.58 5.98 -2.50
N ARG A 33 -39.42 7.32 -2.39
CA ARG A 33 -40.06 8.31 -1.48
C ARG A 33 -40.27 8.03 0.03
N HIS A 34 -39.68 8.90 0.87
CA HIS A 34 -40.31 9.84 1.85
C HIS A 34 -39.15 10.46 2.69
N GLY A 35 -39.00 11.78 2.85
CA GLY A 35 -39.94 12.69 3.51
C GLY A 35 -39.64 12.70 5.02
N ASP A 36 -38.76 13.59 5.50
CA ASP A 36 -39.08 14.51 6.59
C ASP A 36 -37.94 15.46 6.98
N GLU A 37 -38.41 16.67 7.26
CA GLU A 37 -37.80 17.88 7.76
C GLU A 37 -37.25 17.69 9.18
N VAL A 38 -36.00 18.10 9.44
CA VAL A 38 -35.52 18.35 10.81
C VAL A 38 -34.81 19.69 10.86
N THR A 39 -35.36 20.52 11.73
CA THR A 39 -35.03 21.87 12.13
C THR A 39 -33.61 22.01 12.69
N GLY A 40 -33.07 23.21 12.51
CA GLY A 40 -31.70 23.58 12.84
C GLY A 40 -31.33 23.44 14.31
N THR A 41 -30.05 23.17 14.51
CA THR A 41 -29.30 23.61 15.69
C THR A 41 -28.00 24.22 15.17
N ASP A 42 -27.91 25.54 15.27
CA ASP A 42 -26.68 26.30 15.06
C ASP A 42 -25.65 25.81 16.07
N THR A 43 -24.69 25.01 15.60
CA THR A 43 -23.47 24.67 16.34
C THR A 43 -22.34 25.42 15.66
N GLU A 44 -21.89 26.51 16.28
CA GLU A 44 -20.63 27.17 15.94
C GLU A 44 -19.50 26.13 15.93
N PRO A 45 -18.73 25.99 14.85
CA PRO A 45 -17.65 25.01 14.80
C PRO A 45 -16.46 25.52 15.61
N ASP A 46 -16.09 24.74 16.62
CA ASP A 46 -14.85 24.87 17.40
C ASP A 46 -13.62 24.75 16.46
N GLY A 47 -13.12 25.91 16.02
CA GLY A 47 -12.10 26.06 14.98
C GLY A 47 -10.69 25.58 15.33
N ARG A 48 -10.46 25.00 16.51
CA ARG A 48 -9.13 24.45 16.88
C ARG A 48 -8.95 22.98 16.55
N HIS A 49 -10.03 22.18 16.51
CA HIS A 49 -9.95 20.75 16.22
C HIS A 49 -10.10 20.43 14.71
N GLY A 50 -10.81 21.26 13.95
CA GLY A 50 -10.98 21.05 12.51
C GLY A 50 -9.70 21.20 11.68
N GLY A 51 -8.80 22.12 12.04
CA GLY A 51 -7.64 22.46 11.19
C GLY A 51 -6.58 21.36 11.07
N ALA A 52 -6.29 20.65 12.16
CA ALA A 52 -5.31 19.57 12.18
C ALA A 52 -5.86 18.29 11.52
N ASP A 53 -7.12 17.96 11.79
CA ASP A 53 -7.81 16.83 11.18
C ASP A 53 -8.00 17.02 9.67
N ASP A 54 -8.25 18.26 9.25
CA ASP A 54 -8.35 18.60 7.82
C ASP A 54 -6.99 18.57 7.11
N GLU A 55 -5.88 18.94 7.76
CA GLU A 55 -4.54 18.79 7.16
C GLU A 55 -4.12 17.31 7.08
N ALA A 56 -4.35 16.53 8.14
CA ALA A 56 -4.11 15.10 8.13
C ALA A 56 -4.94 14.40 7.03
N GLY A 57 -6.21 14.78 6.88
CA GLY A 57 -7.06 14.34 5.77
C GLY A 57 -6.48 14.69 4.41
N ARG A 58 -5.98 15.92 4.20
CA ARG A 58 -5.34 16.32 2.93
C ARG A 58 -4.06 15.53 2.63
N VAL A 59 -3.25 15.22 3.64
CA VAL A 59 -2.06 14.38 3.49
C VAL A 59 -2.45 12.96 3.10
N ILE A 60 -3.45 12.39 3.77
CA ILE A 60 -4.00 11.07 3.45
C ILE A 60 -4.46 11.02 2.00
N GLU A 61 -5.29 11.98 1.56
CA GLU A 61 -5.82 11.98 0.19
C GLU A 61 -4.72 12.12 -0.86
N ARG A 62 -3.74 13.02 -0.66
CA ARG A 62 -2.63 13.22 -1.60
C ARG A 62 -1.78 11.97 -1.75
N PHE A 63 -1.41 11.34 -0.64
CA PHE A 63 -0.58 10.14 -0.70
C PHE A 63 -1.37 8.92 -1.19
N ALA A 64 -2.63 8.77 -0.76
CA ALA A 64 -3.49 7.71 -1.25
C ALA A 64 -3.73 7.83 -2.76
N LEU A 65 -3.78 9.04 -3.33
CA LEU A 65 -3.86 9.26 -4.77
C LEU A 65 -2.63 8.73 -5.49
N LEU A 66 -1.42 9.05 -5.02
CA LEU A 66 -0.16 8.54 -5.60
C LEU A 66 -0.09 7.00 -5.57
N LEU A 67 -0.51 6.39 -4.46
CA LEU A 67 -0.59 4.93 -4.35
C LEU A 67 -1.64 4.35 -5.32
N SER A 68 -2.77 5.04 -5.49
CA SER A 68 -3.82 4.62 -6.41
C SER A 68 -3.38 4.69 -7.87
N GLU A 69 -2.66 5.74 -8.25
CA GLU A 69 -2.04 5.89 -9.58
C GLU A 69 -1.00 4.79 -9.84
N SER A 70 -0.39 4.26 -8.77
CA SER A 70 0.52 3.13 -8.81
C SER A 70 -0.18 1.76 -8.83
N GLY A 71 -1.51 1.73 -8.93
CA GLY A 71 -2.32 0.51 -9.07
C GLY A 71 -2.93 -0.02 -7.78
N TRP A 72 -2.84 0.70 -6.66
CA TRP A 72 -3.54 0.28 -5.44
C TRP A 72 -5.03 0.62 -5.51
N PRO A 73 -5.92 -0.19 -4.91
CA PRO A 73 -7.31 0.21 -4.79
C PRO A 73 -7.42 1.41 -3.85
N ARG A 74 -8.22 2.41 -4.25
CA ARG A 74 -8.30 3.73 -3.60
C ARG A 74 -8.56 3.67 -2.09
N MET A 75 -9.50 2.82 -1.66
CA MET A 75 -9.86 2.71 -0.24
C MET A 75 -8.77 2.05 0.63
N PRO A 76 -8.20 0.89 0.23
CA PRO A 76 -6.98 0.37 0.83
C PRO A 76 -5.84 1.38 0.93
N ALA A 77 -5.59 2.18 -0.11
CA ALA A 77 -4.56 3.21 -0.07
C ALA A 77 -4.83 4.26 1.02
N ARG A 78 -6.08 4.76 1.12
CA ARG A 78 -6.49 5.71 2.18
C ARG A 78 -6.31 5.12 3.58
N VAL A 79 -6.76 3.87 3.79
CA VAL A 79 -6.61 3.17 5.08
C VAL A 79 -5.15 2.95 5.43
N PHE A 80 -4.32 2.52 4.47
CA PHE A 80 -2.89 2.35 4.66
C PHE A 80 -2.22 3.65 5.12
N VAL A 81 -2.45 4.76 4.43
CA VAL A 81 -1.86 6.05 4.79
C VAL A 81 -2.38 6.54 6.15
N ALA A 82 -3.66 6.35 6.46
CA ALA A 82 -4.21 6.72 7.76
C ALA A 82 -3.55 5.99 8.94
N ILE A 83 -3.19 4.71 8.77
CA ILE A 83 -2.43 3.95 9.78
C ILE A 83 -0.96 4.42 9.78
N LEU A 84 -0.37 4.66 8.61
CA LEU A 84 1.03 5.08 8.45
C LEU A 84 1.35 6.39 9.17
N ILE A 85 0.42 7.36 9.15
CA ILE A 85 0.60 8.66 9.79
C ILE A 85 0.09 8.71 11.24
N ALA A 86 -0.45 7.61 11.75
CA ALA A 86 -0.88 7.52 13.14
C ALA A 86 0.34 7.66 14.07
N PRO A 87 0.28 8.46 15.16
CA PRO A 87 1.42 8.68 16.04
C PRO A 87 2.03 7.40 16.63
N ASP A 88 1.20 6.40 16.87
CA ASP A 88 1.55 5.08 17.40
C ASP A 88 1.56 3.98 16.33
N GLY A 89 1.33 4.35 15.06
CA GLY A 89 1.21 3.42 13.93
C GLY A 89 0.04 2.45 14.04
N ARG A 90 -0.96 2.74 14.89
CA ARG A 90 -2.08 1.86 15.20
C ARG A 90 -3.41 2.59 15.06
N ARG A 91 -4.41 1.92 14.52
CA ARG A 91 -5.80 2.42 14.45
C ARG A 91 -6.83 1.32 14.62
N THR A 92 -7.90 1.60 15.34
CA THR A 92 -9.09 0.73 15.38
C THR A 92 -9.97 0.93 14.14
N ALA A 93 -10.89 0.00 13.89
CA ALA A 93 -11.87 0.16 12.81
C ALA A 93 -12.72 1.43 12.96
N ALA A 94 -13.04 1.82 14.20
CA ALA A 94 -13.84 3.00 14.51
C ALA A 94 -13.06 4.29 14.21
N GLU A 95 -11.81 4.37 14.65
CA GLU A 95 -10.93 5.51 14.35
C GLU A 95 -10.70 5.66 12.84
N LEU A 96 -10.49 4.56 12.12
CA LEU A 96 -10.38 4.60 10.66
C LEU A 96 -11.65 5.11 9.98
N ALA A 97 -12.83 4.69 10.46
CA ALA A 97 -14.11 5.16 9.94
C ALA A 97 -14.29 6.66 10.17
N GLU A 98 -13.91 7.14 11.36
CA GLU A 98 -13.99 8.54 11.77
C GLU A 98 -13.00 9.42 10.98
N THR A 99 -11.70 9.10 11.03
CA THR A 99 -10.65 9.87 10.34
C THR A 99 -10.89 9.96 8.83
N LEU A 100 -11.35 8.88 8.20
CA LEU A 100 -11.56 8.84 6.75
C LEU A 100 -12.98 9.27 6.34
N ARG A 101 -13.88 9.47 7.30
CA ARG A 101 -15.31 9.75 7.12
C ARG A 101 -15.97 8.71 6.20
N ILE A 102 -15.80 7.43 6.53
CA ILE A 102 -16.29 6.28 5.75
C ILE A 102 -17.06 5.28 6.61
N SER A 103 -17.80 4.38 5.96
CA SER A 103 -18.54 3.33 6.67
C SER A 103 -17.64 2.22 7.23
N PRO A 104 -18.05 1.53 8.32
CA PRO A 104 -17.34 0.36 8.84
C PRO A 104 -17.18 -0.77 7.82
N ALA A 105 -18.11 -0.90 6.88
CA ALA A 105 -18.03 -1.87 5.79
C ALA A 105 -16.88 -1.55 4.83
N ALA A 106 -16.68 -0.27 4.48
CA ALA A 106 -15.56 0.17 3.65
C ALA A 106 -14.21 -0.08 4.34
N VAL A 107 -14.12 0.21 5.65
CA VAL A 107 -12.94 -0.12 6.47
C VAL A 107 -12.67 -1.62 6.43
N SER A 108 -13.70 -2.45 6.68
CA SER A 108 -13.55 -3.90 6.72
C SER A 108 -13.07 -4.48 5.38
N GLY A 109 -13.60 -3.96 4.26
CA GLY A 109 -13.15 -4.35 2.92
C GLY A 109 -11.69 -3.97 2.65
N ALA A 110 -11.31 -2.75 3.03
CA ALA A 110 -9.95 -2.25 2.86
C ALA A 110 -8.93 -3.02 3.71
N VAL A 111 -9.22 -3.23 5.00
CA VAL A 111 -8.38 -4.02 5.90
C VAL A 111 -8.24 -5.46 5.41
N ARG A 112 -9.33 -6.10 4.95
CA ARG A 112 -9.25 -7.46 4.41
C ARG A 112 -8.26 -7.55 3.25
N TYR A 113 -8.33 -6.61 2.31
CA TYR A 113 -7.38 -6.52 1.21
C TYR A 113 -5.95 -6.35 1.74
N LEU A 114 -5.72 -5.37 2.63
CA LEU A 114 -4.40 -5.07 3.17
C LEU A 114 -3.79 -6.25 3.95
N SER A 115 -4.60 -7.01 4.70
CA SER A 115 -4.16 -8.23 5.35
C SER A 115 -3.84 -9.35 4.36
N GLN A 116 -4.63 -9.49 3.29
CA GLN A 116 -4.36 -10.48 2.23
C GLN A 116 -3.05 -10.19 1.50
N VAL A 117 -2.74 -8.92 1.25
CA VAL A 117 -1.45 -8.51 0.66
C VAL A 117 -0.36 -8.29 1.71
N GLY A 118 -0.58 -8.72 2.96
CA GLY A 118 0.39 -8.76 4.06
C GLY A 118 0.90 -7.39 4.55
N LEU A 119 0.13 -6.32 4.37
CA LEU A 119 0.51 -4.96 4.79
C LEU A 119 -0.01 -4.59 6.18
N VAL A 120 -1.13 -5.17 6.61
CA VAL A 120 -1.76 -4.88 7.91
C VAL A 120 -1.93 -6.16 8.73
N ALA A 121 -1.50 -6.11 9.99
CA ALA A 121 -1.79 -7.10 11.01
C ALA A 121 -2.94 -6.62 11.91
N ARG A 122 -3.76 -7.58 12.36
CA ARG A 122 -4.80 -7.34 13.36
C ARG A 122 -4.28 -7.82 14.71
N GLU A 123 -4.03 -6.90 15.62
CA GLU A 123 -3.62 -7.20 16.99
C GLU A 123 -4.82 -7.13 17.92
N ARG A 124 -4.93 -8.14 18.79
CA ARG A 124 -5.86 -8.12 19.92
C ARG A 124 -5.07 -7.85 21.19
N GLU A 125 -5.41 -6.77 21.87
CA GLU A 125 -4.95 -6.56 23.24
C GLU A 125 -5.68 -7.52 24.19
N PRO A 126 -4.96 -8.32 25.00
CA PRO A 126 -5.60 -9.15 26.02
C PRO A 126 -6.43 -8.28 26.98
N GLY A 127 -7.73 -8.53 27.05
CA GLY A 127 -8.65 -7.81 27.94
C GLY A 127 -9.39 -6.59 27.35
N ARG A 128 -9.10 -6.17 26.11
CA ARG A 128 -9.89 -5.16 25.39
C ARG A 128 -10.73 -5.81 24.28
N ARG A 129 -11.97 -5.35 24.12
CA ARG A 129 -12.89 -5.83 23.06
C ARG A 129 -12.57 -5.29 21.66
N ARG A 130 -11.69 -4.30 21.53
CA ARG A 130 -11.41 -3.63 20.25
C ARG A 130 -10.11 -4.16 19.65
N ASP A 131 -10.19 -4.61 18.40
CA ASP A 131 -9.01 -4.97 17.62
C ASP A 131 -8.34 -3.70 17.07
N HIS A 132 -7.00 -3.68 17.11
CA HIS A 132 -6.19 -2.64 16.51
C HIS A 132 -5.56 -3.15 15.22
N TYR A 133 -5.48 -2.27 14.22
CA TYR A 133 -4.75 -2.51 12.99
C TYR A 133 -3.43 -1.77 13.05
N ARG A 134 -2.34 -2.50 12.83
CA ARG A 134 -0.98 -1.97 12.72
C ARG A 134 -0.43 -2.35 11.36
N LEU A 135 0.39 -1.49 10.77
CA LEU A 135 1.25 -1.94 9.67
C LEU A 135 2.21 -2.99 10.23
N TYR A 136 2.60 -3.99 9.45
CA TYR A 136 3.68 -4.86 9.90
C TYR A 136 4.95 -4.02 10.05
N ASP A 137 5.43 -3.82 11.29
CA ASP A 137 6.55 -2.92 11.62
C ASP A 137 7.82 -3.17 10.80
N ASP A 138 8.05 -4.43 10.46
CA ASP A 138 9.23 -4.85 9.73
C ASP A 138 8.90 -5.43 8.35
N LEU A 139 7.66 -5.89 8.13
CA LEU A 139 7.32 -6.74 7.00
C LEU A 139 6.53 -6.06 5.89
N TRP A 140 6.09 -4.81 5.98
CA TRP A 140 5.33 -4.24 4.85
C TRP A 140 6.22 -4.08 3.60
N TYR A 141 7.49 -3.73 3.77
CA TYR A 141 8.52 -3.80 2.71
C TYR A 141 8.74 -5.25 2.25
N GLU A 142 8.71 -6.21 3.17
CA GLU A 142 8.84 -7.64 2.85
C GLU A 142 7.60 -8.21 2.19
N SER A 143 6.42 -7.62 2.39
CA SER A 143 5.19 -8.06 1.76
C SER A 143 5.07 -7.56 0.33
N ILE A 144 5.66 -6.39 0.04
CA ILE A 144 6.00 -5.96 -1.33
C ILE A 144 6.91 -7.02 -1.99
N THR A 145 7.72 -7.72 -1.21
CA THR A 145 8.65 -8.78 -1.66
C THR A 145 8.07 -10.19 -1.61
N ARG A 146 7.06 -10.50 -0.78
CA ARG A 146 6.31 -11.78 -0.76
C ARG A 146 5.60 -12.08 -2.09
N ARG A 147 5.68 -11.14 -3.04
CA ARG A 147 5.58 -11.37 -4.49
C ARG A 147 6.63 -12.35 -5.02
N ASP A 148 7.48 -12.90 -4.17
CA ASP A 148 8.41 -14.00 -4.40
C ASP A 148 7.79 -15.13 -5.24
N THR A 149 6.61 -15.61 -4.81
CA THR A 149 5.85 -16.63 -5.55
C THR A 149 5.40 -16.16 -6.94
N MET A 150 5.14 -14.86 -7.11
CA MET A 150 4.72 -14.32 -8.39
C MET A 150 5.92 -14.16 -9.33
N ILE A 151 7.04 -13.59 -8.87
CA ILE A 151 8.25 -13.44 -9.66
C ILE A 151 8.76 -14.80 -10.13
N GLN A 152 8.74 -15.82 -9.25
CA GLN A 152 9.08 -17.19 -9.63
C GLN A 152 8.15 -17.75 -10.72
N ARG A 153 6.84 -17.51 -10.63
CA ARG A 153 5.90 -17.88 -11.71
C ARG A 153 6.21 -17.16 -13.02
N TRP A 154 6.57 -15.88 -12.98
CA TRP A 154 6.99 -15.14 -14.18
C TRP A 154 8.25 -15.75 -14.80
N VAL A 155 9.26 -16.06 -13.98
CA VAL A 155 10.49 -16.71 -14.45
C VAL A 155 10.18 -18.05 -15.13
N GLN A 156 9.28 -18.85 -14.54
CA GLN A 156 8.83 -20.10 -15.14
C GLN A 156 8.12 -19.88 -16.48
N TYR A 157 7.07 -19.06 -16.52
CA TYR A 157 6.28 -18.82 -17.73
C TYR A 157 7.10 -18.20 -18.87
N LEU A 158 8.02 -17.28 -18.56
CA LEU A 158 8.92 -16.72 -19.55
C LEU A 158 9.86 -17.79 -20.12
N GLY A 159 10.35 -18.71 -19.27
CA GLY A 159 11.16 -19.86 -19.70
C GLY A 159 10.41 -20.81 -20.63
N GLU A 160 9.15 -21.13 -20.31
CA GLU A 160 8.26 -21.89 -21.19
C GLU A 160 8.04 -21.16 -22.52
N GLY A 161 7.83 -19.84 -22.47
CA GLY A 161 7.67 -18.99 -23.65
C GLY A 161 8.89 -19.00 -24.58
N VAL A 162 10.12 -18.99 -24.04
CA VAL A 162 11.36 -19.12 -24.82
C VAL A 162 11.38 -20.42 -25.61
N GLN A 163 10.96 -21.53 -25.01
CA GLN A 163 10.90 -22.83 -25.71
C GLN A 163 9.86 -22.85 -26.82
N VAL A 164 8.73 -22.16 -26.63
CA VAL A 164 7.64 -22.09 -27.63
C VAL A 164 8.05 -21.26 -28.85
N VAL A 165 8.66 -20.10 -28.64
CA VAL A 165 9.04 -19.19 -29.75
C VAL A 165 10.39 -19.55 -30.38
N GLY A 166 11.15 -20.44 -29.74
CA GLY A 166 12.50 -20.82 -30.14
C GLY A 166 13.58 -19.89 -29.54
N PRO A 167 14.62 -20.44 -28.88
CA PRO A 167 15.62 -19.66 -28.17
C PRO A 167 16.46 -18.76 -29.08
N ASP A 168 16.71 -19.20 -30.32
CA ASP A 168 17.53 -18.47 -31.29
C ASP A 168 16.76 -17.38 -32.06
N THR A 169 15.48 -17.17 -31.72
CA THR A 169 14.67 -16.13 -32.36
C THR A 169 14.81 -14.79 -31.64
N PRO A 170 14.59 -13.65 -32.33
CA PRO A 170 14.54 -12.36 -31.67
C PRO A 170 13.47 -12.26 -30.57
N ALA A 171 12.39 -13.04 -30.67
CA ALA A 171 11.38 -13.13 -29.63
C ALA A 171 11.88 -13.92 -28.42
N GLY A 172 12.56 -15.05 -28.65
CA GLY A 172 13.23 -15.85 -27.62
C GLY A 172 14.24 -15.04 -26.84
N ALA A 173 15.08 -14.26 -27.52
CA ALA A 173 16.06 -13.38 -26.89
C ALA A 173 15.42 -12.34 -25.94
N ARG A 174 14.32 -11.68 -26.36
CA ARG A 174 13.60 -10.73 -25.50
C ARG A 174 12.97 -11.39 -24.28
N LEU A 175 12.37 -12.57 -24.45
CA LEU A 175 11.77 -13.33 -23.35
C LEU A 175 12.85 -13.79 -22.36
N GLU A 176 13.99 -14.24 -22.87
CA GLU A 176 15.11 -14.70 -22.05
C GLU A 176 15.76 -13.55 -21.26
N GLU A 177 15.99 -12.38 -21.89
CA GLU A 177 16.45 -11.18 -21.19
C GLU A 177 15.47 -10.77 -20.08
N THR A 178 14.17 -10.77 -20.38
CA THR A 178 13.12 -10.46 -19.40
C THR A 178 13.14 -11.48 -18.25
N ARG A 179 13.29 -12.78 -18.56
CA ARG A 179 13.37 -13.86 -17.57
C ARG A 179 14.57 -13.67 -16.64
N GLN A 180 15.74 -13.37 -17.20
CA GLN A 180 16.97 -13.11 -16.44
C GLN A 180 16.82 -11.91 -15.53
N PHE A 181 16.17 -10.83 -15.99
CA PHE A 181 15.89 -9.67 -15.16
C PHE A 181 14.99 -10.00 -13.96
N PHE A 182 13.91 -10.76 -14.17
CA PHE A 182 13.04 -11.18 -13.05
C PHE A 182 13.76 -12.13 -12.08
N ALA A 183 14.59 -13.04 -12.56
CA ALA A 183 15.41 -13.90 -11.71
C ALA A 183 16.43 -13.09 -10.88
N PHE A 184 17.10 -12.12 -11.51
CA PHE A 184 18.00 -11.20 -10.82
C PHE A 184 17.27 -10.39 -9.73
N MET A 185 16.09 -9.84 -10.04
CA MET A 185 15.29 -9.11 -9.06
C MET A 185 14.89 -10.01 -7.88
N HIS A 186 14.46 -11.24 -8.13
CA HIS A 186 14.12 -12.20 -7.08
C HIS A 186 15.29 -12.38 -6.09
N ASP A 187 16.52 -12.50 -6.61
CA ASP A 187 17.70 -12.73 -5.77
C ASP A 187 18.18 -11.46 -5.05
N GLU A 188 18.01 -10.29 -5.66
CA GLU A 188 18.48 -9.01 -5.09
C GLU A 188 17.53 -8.39 -4.07
N ILE A 189 16.22 -8.56 -4.22
CA ILE A 189 15.27 -7.91 -3.31
C ILE A 189 15.51 -8.33 -1.84
N PRO A 190 15.70 -9.61 -1.48
CA PRO A 190 16.04 -10.00 -0.11
C PRO A 190 17.32 -9.31 0.40
N ARG A 191 18.35 -9.19 -0.45
CA ARG A 191 19.62 -8.53 -0.10
C ARG A 191 19.46 -7.04 0.14
N ILE A 192 18.62 -6.37 -0.64
CA ILE A 192 18.28 -4.96 -0.45
C ILE A 192 17.58 -4.77 0.91
N ILE A 193 16.66 -5.67 1.28
CA ILE A 193 15.98 -5.63 2.57
C ILE A 193 16.97 -5.84 3.73
N ASP A 194 17.86 -6.82 3.62
CA ASP A 194 18.86 -7.05 4.67
C ASP A 194 19.79 -5.84 4.85
N ARG A 195 20.21 -5.20 3.75
CA ARG A 195 20.96 -3.94 3.81
C ARG A 195 20.16 -2.81 4.45
N TRP A 196 18.86 -2.71 4.16
CA TRP A 196 17.97 -1.74 4.80
C TRP A 196 17.86 -1.97 6.30
N ARG A 197 17.69 -3.24 6.74
CA ARG A 197 17.64 -3.60 8.17
C ARG A 197 18.93 -3.20 8.88
N ALA A 198 20.08 -3.51 8.28
CA ALA A 198 21.38 -3.12 8.82
C ALA A 198 21.53 -1.58 8.90
N TYR A 199 21.08 -0.86 7.86
CA TYR A 199 21.07 0.60 7.87
C TYR A 199 20.21 1.18 9.00
N ARG A 200 18.99 0.65 9.19
CA ARG A 200 18.07 1.08 10.25
C ARG A 200 18.68 0.85 11.64
N ALA A 201 19.20 -0.34 11.90
CA ALA A 201 19.82 -0.66 13.20
C ALA A 201 20.97 0.31 13.54
N ALA A 202 21.73 0.75 12.53
CA ALA A 202 22.85 1.68 12.71
C ALA A 202 22.42 3.16 12.88
N HIS A 203 21.23 3.57 12.41
CA HIS A 203 20.84 4.99 12.33
C HIS A 203 19.59 5.37 13.12
N VAL A 204 18.71 4.41 13.41
CA VAL A 204 17.39 4.66 14.01
C VAL A 204 17.33 4.09 15.43
N ASP A 205 17.91 2.90 15.64
CA ASP A 205 17.89 2.23 16.95
C ASP A 205 19.08 2.63 17.86
N GLY A 206 20.01 3.44 17.34
CA GLY A 206 21.18 3.99 18.06
C GLY A 206 20.99 5.42 18.54
N GLY A 207 19.94 5.70 19.31
CA GLY A 207 19.83 6.97 20.06
C GLY A 207 21.05 7.16 20.98
N PRO A 208 21.47 8.42 21.27
CA PRO A 208 22.72 8.68 21.99
C PRO A 208 22.72 7.95 23.34
N PRO A 209 23.86 7.37 23.77
CA PRO A 209 23.94 6.74 25.08
C PRO A 209 23.50 7.77 26.12
N ALA A 210 22.57 7.37 26.99
CA ALA A 210 22.19 8.17 28.14
C ALA A 210 23.48 8.51 28.90
N GLU A 211 23.85 9.79 28.92
CA GLU A 211 24.91 10.27 29.78
C GLU A 211 24.46 10.03 31.22
N GLU A 212 25.06 9.03 31.86
CA GLU A 212 25.09 8.91 33.31
C GLU A 212 25.96 10.05 33.85
N GLY A 213 25.33 11.01 34.51
CA GLY A 213 25.96 12.12 35.23
C GLY A 213 25.07 12.59 36.37
#